data_AF-A0A965RYW3-F1
#
_entry.id   AF-A0A965RYW3-F1
#
_cell.length_a   1.000
_cell.length_b   1.000
_cell.length_c   1.000
_cell.angle_alpha   90.00
_cell.angle_beta   90.00
_cell.angle_gamma   90.00
#
_symmetry.space_group_name_H-M   'P 1'
#
loop_
_entity.id
_entity.type
_entity.pdbx_description
1 polymer ?
#
loop_
_entity_poly.entity_id
_entity_poly.type
_entity_poly.pdbx_seq_one_letter_code
_entity_poly.pdbx_strand_id
1 'polypeptide(L)'
;MVKYSTEEERKLARKLSQKRWKDKNPERVKQLKSESAKRNREKINATRREYYKSKNGKDNIIKAHYKKRKKRLLQYRDYMKDKACEKCSCKDYRVLVWHHKDPNTKIKTVYSMVNLGISWNTILSEIVKCQCLCQNCHMIEHSPENTRVGVRQKYKEFMKKQKCNRCSCDNSRMLEWHHKDVTKKTQNIARMLSNQYAWKSILLEIKKCECLCRNCHHLETHYSDINYCHK
;
A
#
# COMPACT_ATOMS: atom_id res chain seq x y z
N MET A 1 44.23 41.70 -32.02
CA MET A 1 43.84 40.29 -32.26
C MET A 1 44.72 39.38 -31.41
N VAL A 2 44.19 38.71 -30.39
CA VAL A 2 44.97 37.75 -29.59
C VAL A 2 45.21 36.51 -30.45
N LYS A 3 46.45 36.32 -30.92
CA LYS A 3 46.86 35.14 -31.68
C LYS A 3 47.18 34.01 -30.69
N TYR A 4 46.30 33.02 -30.61
CA TYR A 4 46.56 31.80 -29.81
C TYR A 4 47.49 30.88 -30.59
N SER A 5 48.68 30.66 -30.04
CA SER A 5 49.82 30.02 -30.68
C SER A 5 49.73 28.48 -30.69
N THR A 6 49.01 27.89 -29.72
CA THR A 6 48.85 26.43 -29.62
C THR A 6 47.38 25.99 -29.58
N GLU A 7 47.11 24.72 -29.90
CA GLU A 7 45.76 24.14 -29.81
C GLU A 7 45.24 24.11 -28.37
N GLU A 8 46.14 23.92 -27.41
CA GLU A 8 45.89 23.96 -25.97
C GLU A 8 45.38 25.35 -25.53
N GLU A 9 46.05 26.41 -25.95
CA GLU A 9 45.65 27.80 -25.68
C GLU A 9 44.27 28.12 -26.28
N ARG A 10 43.99 27.63 -27.50
CA ARG A 10 42.67 27.78 -28.14
C ARG A 10 41.58 27.05 -27.35
N LYS A 11 41.85 25.83 -26.85
CA LYS A 11 40.93 25.07 -26.01
C LYS A 11 40.67 25.78 -24.68
N LEU A 12 41.71 26.31 -24.04
CA LEU A 12 41.60 27.05 -22.78
C LEU A 12 40.79 28.34 -22.96
N ALA A 13 41.06 29.12 -24.01
CA ALA A 13 40.32 30.34 -24.32
C ALA A 13 38.82 30.07 -24.55
N ARG A 14 38.48 28.98 -25.24
CA ARG A 14 37.08 28.53 -25.43
C ARG A 14 36.41 28.19 -24.09
N LYS A 15 37.10 27.45 -23.21
CA LYS A 15 36.58 27.10 -21.88
C LYS A 15 36.34 28.35 -21.03
N LEU A 16 37.29 29.28 -21.00
CA LEU A 16 37.20 30.54 -20.24
C LEU A 16 36.07 31.44 -20.77
N SER A 17 35.95 31.58 -22.09
CA SER A 17 34.85 32.31 -22.73
C SER A 17 33.50 31.69 -22.39
N GLN A 18 33.38 30.37 -22.46
CA GLN A 18 32.16 29.65 -22.10
C GLN A 18 31.80 29.78 -20.62
N LYS A 19 32.80 29.77 -19.72
CA LYS A 19 32.61 30.04 -18.29
C LYS A 19 32.09 31.45 -18.06
N ARG A 20 32.75 32.47 -18.63
CA ARG A 20 32.33 33.87 -18.56
C ARG A 20 30.90 34.08 -19.07
N TRP A 21 30.51 33.41 -20.16
CA TRP A 21 29.15 33.48 -20.68
C TRP A 21 28.13 32.85 -19.72
N LYS A 22 28.44 31.70 -19.12
CA LYS A 22 27.56 31.04 -18.13
C LYS A 22 27.35 31.89 -16.89
N ASP A 23 28.43 32.48 -16.36
CA ASP A 23 28.40 33.32 -15.16
C ASP A 23 27.56 34.59 -15.38
N LYS A 24 27.62 35.17 -16.59
CA LYS A 24 26.79 36.32 -16.98
C LYS A 24 25.34 36.00 -17.33
N ASN A 25 24.99 34.71 -17.52
CA ASN A 25 23.67 34.30 -18.01
C ASN A 25 23.06 33.13 -17.19
N PRO A 26 22.94 33.24 -15.86
CA PRO A 26 22.51 32.13 -15.01
C PRO A 26 21.10 31.60 -15.36
N GLU A 27 20.14 32.50 -15.62
CA GLU A 27 18.78 32.10 -15.99
C GLU A 27 18.71 31.42 -17.36
N ARG A 28 19.47 31.91 -18.35
CA ARG A 28 19.56 31.26 -19.67
C ARG A 28 20.19 29.87 -19.56
N VAL A 29 21.20 29.70 -18.72
CA VAL A 29 21.80 28.39 -18.45
C VAL A 29 20.78 27.44 -17.81
N LYS A 30 19.98 27.91 -16.84
CA LYS A 30 18.91 27.13 -16.21
C LYS A 30 17.84 26.72 -17.22
N GLN A 31 17.42 27.63 -18.10
CA GLN A 31 16.48 27.35 -19.19
C GLN A 31 17.02 26.28 -20.14
N LEU A 32 18.25 26.44 -20.64
CA LEU A 32 18.88 25.47 -21.55
C LEU A 32 19.02 24.08 -20.91
N LYS A 33 19.32 24.02 -19.60
CA LYS A 33 19.34 22.76 -18.84
C LYS A 33 17.95 22.12 -18.78
N SER A 34 16.91 22.91 -18.52
CA SER A 34 15.51 22.44 -18.51
C SER A 34 15.08 21.90 -19.88
N GLU A 35 15.34 22.66 -20.95
CA GLU A 35 15.02 22.27 -22.33
C GLU A 35 15.78 21.00 -22.75
N SER A 36 17.06 20.90 -22.39
CA SER A 36 17.85 19.69 -22.60
C SER A 36 17.28 18.48 -21.86
N ALA A 37 16.92 18.66 -20.58
CA ALA A 37 16.31 17.61 -19.77
C ALA A 37 14.96 17.14 -20.34
N LYS A 38 14.14 18.07 -20.84
CA LYS A 38 12.87 17.77 -21.52
C LYS A 38 13.09 16.94 -22.78
N ARG A 39 13.98 17.39 -23.68
CA ARG A 39 14.32 16.65 -24.90
C ARG A 39 14.88 15.25 -24.60
N ASN A 40 15.75 15.14 -23.59
CA ASN A 40 16.29 13.84 -23.18
C ASN A 40 15.19 12.90 -22.66
N ARG A 41 14.26 13.42 -21.84
CA ARG A 41 13.10 12.66 -21.35
C ARG A 41 12.22 12.17 -22.49
N GLU A 42 11.95 13.00 -23.49
CA GLU A 42 11.16 12.64 -24.67
C GLU A 42 11.84 11.52 -25.47
N LYS A 43 13.15 11.63 -25.72
CA LYS A 43 13.94 10.57 -26.37
C LYS A 43 13.86 9.24 -25.61
N ILE A 44 14.12 9.25 -24.30
CA ILE A 44 14.04 8.05 -23.45
C ILE A 44 12.64 7.43 -23.51
N ASN A 45 11.58 8.26 -23.45
CA ASN A 45 10.20 7.79 -23.51
C ASN A 45 9.83 7.23 -24.88
N ALA A 46 10.36 7.80 -25.98
CA ALA A 46 10.19 7.25 -27.33
C ALA A 46 10.78 5.84 -27.41
N THR A 47 12.05 5.66 -27.00
CA THR A 47 12.71 4.35 -26.97
C THR A 47 11.95 3.34 -26.10
N ARG A 48 11.43 3.75 -24.93
CA ARG A 48 10.60 2.88 -24.09
C ARG A 48 9.30 2.44 -24.76
N ARG A 49 8.65 3.34 -25.51
CA ARG A 49 7.42 3.04 -26.26
C ARG A 49 7.70 2.06 -27.39
N GLU A 50 8.79 2.23 -28.12
CA GLU A 50 9.23 1.30 -29.16
C GLU A 50 9.54 -0.07 -28.57
N TYR A 51 10.32 -0.12 -27.49
CA TYR A 51 10.60 -1.37 -26.78
C TYR A 51 9.30 -2.06 -26.33
N TYR A 52 8.37 -1.33 -25.73
CA TYR A 52 7.08 -1.89 -25.29
C TYR A 52 6.24 -2.46 -26.44
N LYS A 53 6.35 -1.89 -27.65
CA LYS A 53 5.69 -2.40 -28.87
C LYS A 53 6.43 -3.57 -29.53
N SER A 54 7.69 -3.81 -29.17
CA SER A 54 8.46 -4.95 -29.70
C SER A 54 7.85 -6.30 -29.31
N LYS A 55 8.16 -7.35 -30.09
CA LYS A 55 7.58 -8.70 -29.97
C LYS A 55 7.53 -9.22 -28.52
N ASN A 56 8.59 -9.00 -27.74
CA ASN A 56 8.72 -9.51 -26.37
C ASN A 56 8.77 -8.41 -25.29
N GLY A 57 8.59 -7.13 -25.66
CA GLY A 57 8.83 -6.00 -24.76
C GLY A 57 7.92 -5.99 -23.55
N LYS A 58 6.60 -6.14 -23.77
CA LYS A 58 5.61 -6.18 -22.68
C LYS A 58 5.87 -7.34 -21.73
N ASP A 59 6.10 -8.53 -22.27
CA ASP A 59 6.31 -9.75 -21.50
C ASP A 59 7.57 -9.67 -20.65
N ASN A 60 8.66 -9.13 -21.20
CA ASN A 60 9.90 -8.92 -20.47
C ASN A 60 9.71 -7.96 -19.29
N ILE A 61 8.94 -6.88 -19.48
CA ILE A 61 8.59 -5.94 -18.41
C ILE A 61 7.78 -6.65 -17.32
N ILE A 62 6.74 -7.40 -17.70
CA ILE A 62 5.89 -8.15 -16.76
C ILE A 62 6.73 -9.17 -15.97
N LYS A 63 7.58 -9.95 -16.65
CA LYS A 63 8.51 -10.91 -16.03
C LYS A 63 9.47 -10.23 -15.05
N ALA A 64 10.03 -9.08 -15.43
CA ALA A 64 10.91 -8.31 -14.55
C ALA A 64 10.18 -7.79 -13.31
N HIS A 65 8.95 -7.27 -13.46
CA HIS A 65 8.11 -6.85 -12.33
C HIS A 65 7.76 -8.03 -11.41
N TYR A 66 7.37 -9.18 -11.98
CA TYR A 66 7.09 -10.39 -11.20
C TYR A 66 8.30 -10.83 -10.38
N LYS A 67 9.50 -10.86 -10.98
CA LYS A 67 10.75 -11.21 -10.27
C LYS A 67 11.03 -10.27 -9.11
N LYS A 68 10.87 -8.95 -9.31
CA LYS A 68 11.04 -7.95 -8.25
C LYS A 68 10.00 -8.13 -7.13
N ARG A 69 8.73 -8.30 -7.49
CA ARG A 69 7.63 -8.53 -6.54
C ARG A 69 7.86 -9.78 -5.70
N LYS A 70 8.18 -10.91 -6.33
CA LYS A 70 8.45 -12.19 -5.63
C LYS A 70 9.60 -12.04 -4.63
N LYS A 71 10.71 -11.41 -5.04
CA LYS A 71 11.84 -11.11 -4.14
C LYS A 71 11.42 -10.26 -2.94
N ARG A 72 10.64 -9.20 -3.16
CA ARG A 72 10.19 -8.30 -2.08
C ARG A 72 9.18 -8.95 -1.16
N LEU A 73 8.26 -9.77 -1.66
CA LEU A 73 7.30 -10.50 -0.83
C LEU A 73 8.00 -11.47 0.12
N LEU A 74 9.00 -12.22 -0.36
CA LEU A 74 9.79 -13.13 0.48
C LEU A 74 10.53 -12.36 1.58
N GLN A 75 11.27 -11.31 1.19
CA GLN A 75 12.01 -10.47 2.12
C GLN A 75 11.08 -9.81 3.16
N TYR A 76 9.93 -9.30 2.72
CA TYR A 76 8.93 -8.68 3.60
C TYR A 76 8.33 -9.70 4.57
N ARG A 77 7.97 -10.90 4.09
CA ARG A 77 7.46 -11.97 4.96
C ARG A 77 8.47 -12.31 6.05
N ASP A 78 9.74 -12.48 5.68
CA ASP A 78 10.78 -12.81 6.65
C ASP A 78 11.01 -11.67 7.66
N TYR A 79 10.96 -10.41 7.21
CA TYR A 79 11.03 -9.23 8.08
C TYR A 79 9.87 -9.10 9.07
N MET A 80 8.69 -9.65 8.75
CA MET A 80 7.50 -9.55 9.60
C MET A 80 7.42 -10.63 10.68
N LYS A 81 8.19 -11.73 10.56
CA LYS A 81 8.07 -12.93 11.43
C LYS A 81 8.34 -12.68 12.91
N ASP A 82 9.22 -11.72 13.22
CA ASP A 82 9.65 -11.34 14.57
C ASP A 82 8.88 -10.11 15.09
N LYS A 83 7.92 -9.59 14.32
CA LYS A 83 7.13 -8.42 14.70
C LYS A 83 5.91 -8.82 15.51
N ALA A 84 5.41 -7.86 16.28
CA ALA A 84 4.20 -8.01 17.07
C ALA A 84 3.37 -6.73 16.99
N CYS A 85 2.07 -6.86 17.24
CA CYS A 85 1.17 -5.73 17.38
C CYS A 85 1.61 -4.85 18.57
N GLU A 86 1.83 -3.56 18.34
CA GLU A 86 2.23 -2.59 19.37
C GLU A 86 1.15 -2.37 20.45
N LYS A 87 -0.11 -2.72 20.18
CA LYS A 87 -1.24 -2.52 21.12
C LYS A 87 -1.64 -3.76 21.92
N CYS A 88 -1.59 -4.95 21.33
CA CYS A 88 -2.07 -6.18 21.96
C CYS A 88 -1.07 -7.34 21.92
N SER A 89 0.16 -7.08 21.45
CA SER A 89 1.26 -8.05 21.43
C SER A 89 1.01 -9.30 20.58
N CYS A 90 -0.04 -9.33 19.75
CA CYS A 90 -0.28 -10.41 18.77
C CYS A 90 0.95 -10.60 17.87
N LYS A 91 1.49 -11.82 17.83
CA LYS A 91 2.73 -12.18 17.10
C LYS A 91 2.49 -12.88 15.77
N ASP A 92 1.25 -13.19 15.43
CA ASP A 92 0.94 -13.82 14.14
C ASP A 92 1.13 -12.80 13.01
N TYR A 93 2.31 -12.84 12.38
CA TYR A 93 2.70 -11.91 11.33
C TYR A 93 1.71 -11.86 10.15
N ARG A 94 0.90 -12.91 9.95
CA ARG A 94 -0.09 -12.99 8.87
C ARG A 94 -1.22 -12.00 9.05
N VAL A 95 -1.51 -11.56 10.28
CA VAL A 95 -2.54 -10.56 10.60
C VAL A 95 -1.94 -9.19 10.95
N LEU A 96 -0.62 -9.02 10.87
CA LEU A 96 0.03 -7.74 11.13
C LEU A 96 -0.01 -6.85 9.89
N VAL A 97 -0.29 -5.58 10.12
CA VAL A 97 -0.39 -4.51 9.13
C VAL A 97 0.30 -3.24 9.64
N TRP A 98 0.82 -2.46 8.71
CA TRP A 98 1.44 -1.16 9.01
C TRP A 98 0.40 -0.06 8.94
N HIS A 99 0.11 0.56 10.09
CA HIS A 99 -0.76 1.71 10.23
C HIS A 99 0.06 3.00 10.15
N HIS A 100 -0.24 3.90 9.22
CA HIS A 100 0.43 5.20 9.16
C HIS A 100 -0.02 6.11 10.31
N LYS A 101 0.92 6.61 11.11
CA LYS A 101 0.64 7.54 12.21
C LYS A 101 0.05 8.86 11.70
N ASP A 102 0.62 9.38 10.61
CA ASP A 102 0.08 10.50 9.86
C ASP A 102 -0.13 10.08 8.40
N PRO A 103 -1.39 9.94 7.93
CA PRO A 103 -1.68 9.52 6.56
C PRO A 103 -1.25 10.53 5.49
N ASN A 104 -0.94 11.78 5.85
CA ASN A 104 -0.50 12.81 4.90
C ASN A 104 1.01 12.74 4.59
N THR A 105 1.79 12.05 5.43
CA THR A 105 3.25 11.90 5.25
C THR A 105 3.63 10.65 4.45
N LYS A 106 2.64 9.80 4.14
CA LYS A 106 2.87 8.51 3.48
C LYS A 106 3.16 8.70 2.00
N ILE A 107 4.06 7.87 1.48
CA ILE A 107 4.25 7.75 0.02
C ILE A 107 3.13 6.86 -0.53
N LYS A 108 3.00 5.65 0.04
CA LYS A 108 2.00 4.61 -0.28
C LYS A 108 1.87 3.68 0.92
N THR A 109 0.90 2.76 0.90
CA THR A 109 0.90 1.67 1.89
C THR A 109 2.15 0.80 1.74
N VAL A 110 2.71 0.33 2.85
CA VAL A 110 3.89 -0.54 2.87
C VAL A 110 3.67 -1.77 1.98
N TYR A 111 2.50 -2.40 2.07
CA TYR A 111 2.14 -3.55 1.24
C TYR A 111 2.06 -3.23 -0.26
N SER A 112 1.59 -2.03 -0.64
CA SER A 112 1.63 -1.58 -2.04
C SER A 112 3.06 -1.43 -2.53
N MET A 113 3.96 -0.85 -1.73
CA MET A 113 5.38 -0.70 -2.08
C MET A 113 6.08 -2.04 -2.26
N VAL A 114 5.77 -3.02 -1.40
CA VAL A 114 6.25 -4.41 -1.54
C VAL A 114 5.77 -5.02 -2.86
N ASN A 115 4.48 -4.90 -3.18
CA ASN A 115 3.91 -5.45 -4.41
C ASN A 115 4.45 -4.78 -5.69
N LEU A 116 4.76 -3.48 -5.62
CA LEU A 116 5.39 -2.73 -6.71
C LEU A 116 6.88 -3.05 -6.87
N GLY A 117 7.48 -3.81 -5.94
CA GLY A 117 8.88 -4.16 -6.00
C GLY A 117 9.82 -2.98 -5.70
N ILE A 118 9.37 -2.00 -4.92
CA ILE A 118 10.16 -0.82 -4.51
C ILE A 118 11.44 -1.27 -3.76
N SER A 119 12.46 -0.42 -3.75
CA SER A 119 13.70 -0.68 -3.02
C SER A 119 13.43 -0.91 -1.53
N TRP A 120 14.22 -1.80 -0.91
CA TRP A 120 14.05 -2.15 0.50
C TRP A 120 14.25 -0.95 1.42
N ASN A 121 15.27 -0.14 1.16
CA ASN A 121 15.55 1.06 1.97
C ASN A 121 14.37 2.02 1.98
N THR A 122 13.74 2.26 0.83
CA THR A 122 12.55 3.14 0.76
C THR A 122 11.35 2.53 1.48
N ILE A 123 11.18 1.20 1.45
CA ILE A 123 10.16 0.51 2.25
C ILE A 123 10.44 0.68 3.75
N LEU A 124 11.68 0.50 4.20
CA LEU A 124 12.06 0.72 5.60
C LEU A 124 11.83 2.16 6.05
N SER A 125 12.21 3.14 5.23
CA SER A 125 11.94 4.56 5.53
C SER A 125 10.45 4.87 5.64
N GLU A 126 9.59 4.15 4.91
CA GLU A 126 8.14 4.28 5.04
C GLU A 126 7.62 3.59 6.31
N ILE A 127 8.17 2.43 6.68
CA ILE A 127 7.81 1.69 7.89
C ILE A 127 8.09 2.52 9.16
N VAL A 128 9.15 3.33 9.19
CA VAL A 128 9.47 4.23 10.31
C VAL A 128 8.32 5.21 10.63
N LYS A 129 7.50 5.55 9.64
CA LYS A 129 6.31 6.43 9.81
C LYS A 129 5.07 5.68 10.29
N CYS A 130 5.16 4.36 10.45
CA CYS A 130 4.05 3.48 10.74
C CYS A 130 4.10 2.94 12.18
N GLN A 131 2.99 2.31 12.59
CA GLN A 131 2.89 1.41 13.74
C GLN A 131 2.55 0.01 13.24
N CYS A 132 3.15 -1.02 13.84
CA CYS A 132 2.81 -2.40 13.58
C CYS A 132 1.57 -2.78 14.39
N LEU A 133 0.42 -2.98 13.74
CA LEU A 133 -0.83 -3.34 14.40
C LEU A 133 -1.36 -4.66 13.82
N CYS A 134 -2.08 -5.46 14.61
CA CYS A 134 -2.90 -6.53 14.03
C CYS A 134 -4.15 -5.94 13.37
N GLN A 135 -4.80 -6.67 12.46
CA GLN A 135 -6.00 -6.19 11.75
C GLN A 135 -7.11 -5.72 12.71
N ASN A 136 -7.30 -6.42 13.84
CA ASN A 136 -8.27 -6.02 14.87
C ASN A 136 -7.95 -4.63 15.45
N CYS A 137 -6.72 -4.40 15.91
CA CYS A 137 -6.30 -3.11 16.47
C CYS A 137 -6.31 -2.01 15.40
N HIS A 138 -5.87 -2.33 14.18
CA HIS A 138 -5.89 -1.40 13.06
C HIS A 138 -7.31 -0.93 12.71
N MET A 139 -8.30 -1.83 12.80
CA MET A 139 -9.71 -1.51 12.58
C MET A 139 -10.24 -0.52 13.62
N ILE A 140 -9.84 -0.67 14.88
CA ILE A 140 -10.20 0.26 15.96
C ILE A 140 -9.65 1.67 15.69
N GLU A 141 -8.39 1.78 15.23
CA GLU A 141 -7.78 3.08 14.91
C GLU A 141 -8.52 3.82 13.80
N HIS A 142 -8.98 3.11 12.77
CA HIS A 142 -9.72 3.72 11.66
C HIS A 142 -11.17 4.05 11.99
N SER A 143 -11.73 3.39 12.99
CA SER A 143 -13.11 3.58 13.40
C SER A 143 -13.17 4.00 14.86
N PRO A 144 -12.62 5.18 15.24
CA PRO A 144 -12.89 5.75 16.56
C PRO A 144 -14.40 5.95 16.70
N GLU A 145 -14.87 5.82 17.93
CA GLU A 145 -16.27 5.60 18.27
C GLU A 145 -17.21 6.58 17.56
N ASN A 146 -17.98 6.10 16.56
CA ASN A 146 -18.85 6.95 15.76
C ASN A 146 -20.32 6.78 16.19
N THR A 147 -20.83 7.81 16.87
CA THR A 147 -22.17 7.98 17.41
C THR A 147 -23.19 8.31 16.30
N ARG A 148 -23.51 7.32 15.44
CA ARG A 148 -24.68 7.44 14.55
C ARG A 148 -25.90 6.71 15.12
N VAL A 149 -27.03 7.43 15.16
CA VAL A 149 -28.37 7.02 15.63
C VAL A 149 -29.18 6.37 14.49
N GLY A 150 -30.07 5.41 14.75
CA GLY A 150 -30.97 4.77 13.76
C GLY A 150 -30.86 3.23 13.66
N VAL A 151 -31.11 2.60 12.49
CA VAL A 151 -30.96 1.13 12.24
C VAL A 151 -29.60 0.58 12.73
N ARG A 152 -28.59 1.45 12.74
CA ARG A 152 -27.27 1.16 13.30
C ARG A 152 -27.31 0.87 14.81
N GLN A 153 -28.25 1.40 15.58
CA GLN A 153 -28.44 1.15 17.01
C GLN A 153 -28.86 -0.31 17.25
N LYS A 154 -29.93 -0.80 16.60
CA LYS A 154 -30.38 -2.20 16.71
C LYS A 154 -29.26 -3.16 16.31
N TYR A 155 -28.55 -2.85 15.22
CA TYR A 155 -27.40 -3.65 14.80
C TYR A 155 -26.24 -3.58 15.81
N LYS A 156 -25.92 -2.41 16.37
CA LYS A 156 -24.90 -2.26 17.42
C LYS A 156 -25.24 -3.11 18.65
N GLU A 157 -26.47 -3.05 19.14
CA GLU A 157 -26.95 -3.85 20.28
C GLU A 157 -26.94 -5.35 19.97
N PHE A 158 -27.30 -5.74 18.75
CA PHE A 158 -27.18 -7.11 18.28
C PHE A 158 -25.71 -7.58 18.28
N MET A 159 -24.79 -6.76 17.76
CA MET A 159 -23.35 -7.06 17.68
C MET A 159 -22.68 -7.14 19.05
N LYS A 160 -23.13 -6.38 20.06
CA LYS A 160 -22.64 -6.49 21.44
C LYS A 160 -22.84 -7.87 22.07
N LYS A 161 -23.79 -8.66 21.55
CA LYS A 161 -24.09 -10.03 22.01
C LYS A 161 -23.33 -11.09 21.20
N GLN A 162 -22.60 -10.70 20.17
CA GLN A 162 -21.87 -11.62 19.30
C GLN A 162 -20.43 -11.77 19.79
N LYS A 163 -19.83 -12.91 19.45
CA LYS A 163 -18.41 -13.20 19.64
C LYS A 163 -17.86 -13.89 18.41
N CYS A 164 -16.55 -13.84 18.23
CA CYS A 164 -15.88 -14.53 17.15
C CYS A 164 -16.09 -16.06 17.28
N ASN A 165 -16.42 -16.71 16.18
CA ASN A 165 -16.58 -18.17 16.11
C ASN A 165 -15.24 -18.94 16.16
N ARG A 166 -14.09 -18.26 16.19
CA ARG A 166 -12.74 -18.87 16.11
C ARG A 166 -11.81 -18.50 17.27
N CYS A 167 -12.15 -17.50 18.07
CA CYS A 167 -11.37 -17.10 19.23
C CYS A 167 -12.24 -16.37 20.27
N SER A 168 -11.66 -16.04 21.42
CA SER A 168 -12.33 -15.33 22.52
C SER A 168 -12.67 -13.85 22.24
N CYS A 169 -12.39 -13.33 21.05
CA CYS A 169 -12.69 -11.93 20.72
C CYS A 169 -14.20 -11.67 20.67
N ASP A 170 -14.69 -10.82 21.57
CA ASP A 170 -16.08 -10.39 21.72
C ASP A 170 -16.29 -8.89 21.47
N ASN A 171 -15.21 -8.14 21.23
CA ASN A 171 -15.29 -6.73 20.92
C ASN A 171 -15.98 -6.51 19.58
N SER A 172 -17.25 -6.10 19.64
CA SER A 172 -18.12 -5.82 18.48
C SER A 172 -17.50 -4.94 17.39
N ARG A 173 -16.53 -4.07 17.71
CA ARG A 173 -15.85 -3.20 16.73
C ARG A 173 -14.85 -3.95 15.86
N MET A 174 -14.40 -5.12 16.30
CA MET A 174 -13.47 -5.99 15.59
C MET A 174 -14.19 -7.09 14.78
N LEU A 175 -15.50 -7.26 14.97
CA LEU A 175 -16.28 -8.35 14.38
C LEU A 175 -16.81 -8.00 12.98
N GLU A 176 -16.70 -8.95 12.07
CA GLU A 176 -17.19 -8.91 10.70
C GLU A 176 -17.98 -10.19 10.38
N TRP A 177 -18.89 -10.08 9.41
CA TRP A 177 -19.68 -11.23 8.92
C TRP A 177 -18.96 -11.87 7.73
N HIS A 178 -18.53 -13.11 7.92
CA HIS A 178 -17.90 -13.93 6.89
C HIS A 178 -18.95 -14.80 6.19
N HIS A 179 -19.08 -14.65 4.87
CA HIS A 179 -19.93 -15.53 4.07
C HIS A 179 -19.24 -16.86 3.83
N LYS A 180 -19.78 -17.95 4.39
CA LYS A 180 -19.28 -19.32 4.17
C LYS A 180 -19.34 -19.75 2.70
N ASP A 181 -20.39 -19.31 2.01
CA ASP A 181 -20.61 -19.55 0.59
C ASP A 181 -20.94 -18.22 -0.09
N VAL A 182 -19.95 -17.68 -0.80
CA VAL A 182 -20.07 -16.39 -1.47
C VAL A 182 -21.04 -16.41 -2.65
N THR A 183 -21.44 -17.58 -3.14
CA THR A 183 -22.40 -17.71 -4.25
C THR A 183 -23.85 -17.57 -3.78
N LYS A 184 -24.12 -17.86 -2.50
CA LYS A 184 -25.46 -17.81 -1.89
C LYS A 184 -25.78 -16.47 -1.21
N LYS A 185 -24.81 -15.57 -1.14
CA LYS A 185 -24.99 -14.26 -0.52
C LYS A 185 -25.91 -13.39 -1.37
N THR A 186 -26.82 -12.69 -0.72
CA THR A 186 -27.58 -11.63 -1.40
C THR A 186 -26.70 -10.39 -1.52
N GLN A 187 -26.04 -9.99 -0.43
CA GLN A 187 -25.17 -8.83 -0.38
C GLN A 187 -24.30 -8.84 0.89
N ASN A 188 -23.20 -8.07 0.90
CA ASN A 188 -22.44 -7.83 2.12
C ASN A 188 -23.29 -7.08 3.17
N ILE A 189 -23.25 -7.54 4.44
CA ILE A 189 -24.04 -6.97 5.55
C ILE A 189 -23.79 -5.46 5.74
N ALA A 190 -22.55 -4.97 5.60
CA ALA A 190 -22.25 -3.54 5.72
C ALA A 190 -22.92 -2.70 4.62
N ARG A 191 -23.04 -3.25 3.41
CA ARG A 191 -23.78 -2.61 2.31
C ARG A 191 -25.29 -2.65 2.56
N MET A 192 -25.83 -3.75 3.08
CA MET A 192 -27.25 -3.83 3.47
C MET A 192 -27.61 -2.80 4.55
N LEU A 193 -26.74 -2.61 5.55
CA LEU A 193 -26.90 -1.58 6.58
C LEU A 193 -26.82 -0.16 6.00
N SER A 194 -25.88 0.08 5.08
CA SER A 194 -25.71 1.40 4.45
C SER A 194 -26.88 1.75 3.53
N ASN A 195 -27.42 0.76 2.84
CA ASN A 195 -28.59 0.88 1.97
C ASN A 195 -29.92 0.74 2.74
N GLN A 196 -29.89 0.73 4.08
CA GLN A 196 -31.08 0.75 4.95
C GLN A 196 -32.07 -0.39 4.69
N TYR A 197 -31.58 -1.59 4.41
CA TYR A 197 -32.42 -2.77 4.23
C TYR A 197 -33.25 -3.04 5.50
N ALA A 198 -34.44 -3.63 5.31
CA ALA A 198 -35.27 -4.05 6.42
C ALA A 198 -34.53 -5.02 7.35
N TRP A 199 -34.71 -4.86 8.67
CA TRP A 199 -34.00 -5.65 9.69
C TRP A 199 -34.18 -7.17 9.50
N LYS A 200 -35.39 -7.61 9.12
CA LYS A 200 -35.69 -9.01 8.82
C LYS A 200 -34.80 -9.56 7.71
N SER A 201 -34.60 -8.80 6.64
CA SER A 201 -33.74 -9.18 5.51
C SER A 201 -32.27 -9.27 5.92
N ILE A 202 -31.81 -8.34 6.76
CA ILE A 202 -30.46 -8.35 7.32
C ILE A 202 -30.23 -9.62 8.16
N LEU A 203 -31.18 -9.97 9.04
CA LEU A 203 -31.08 -11.19 9.85
C LEU A 203 -31.05 -12.47 9.00
N LEU A 204 -31.84 -12.54 7.92
CA LEU A 204 -31.82 -13.67 7.00
C LEU A 204 -30.47 -13.82 6.30
N GLU A 205 -29.83 -12.71 5.94
CA GLU A 205 -28.48 -12.76 5.35
C GLU A 205 -27.41 -13.13 6.39
N ILE A 206 -27.52 -12.62 7.63
CA ILE A 206 -26.62 -12.98 8.73
C ILE A 206 -26.64 -14.48 9.02
N LYS A 207 -27.80 -15.15 8.90
CA LYS A 207 -27.90 -16.63 9.06
C LYS A 207 -27.02 -17.42 8.07
N LYS A 208 -26.63 -16.81 6.94
CA LYS A 208 -25.71 -17.42 5.96
C LYS A 208 -24.23 -17.18 6.30
N CYS A 209 -23.95 -16.36 7.31
CA CYS A 209 -22.62 -15.91 7.67
C CYS A 209 -22.12 -16.57 8.96
N GLU A 210 -20.82 -16.43 9.22
CA GLU A 210 -20.19 -16.64 10.53
C GLU A 210 -19.70 -15.31 11.09
N CYS A 211 -19.75 -15.14 12.41
CA CYS A 211 -19.21 -13.95 13.07
C CYS A 211 -17.72 -14.17 13.33
N LEU A 212 -16.84 -13.44 12.66
CA LEU A 212 -15.40 -13.57 12.83
C LEU A 212 -14.80 -12.22 13.22
N CYS A 213 -13.83 -12.20 14.13
CA CYS A 213 -13.00 -11.00 14.29
C CYS A 213 -12.15 -10.78 13.04
N ARG A 214 -11.74 -9.54 12.78
CA ARG A 214 -11.01 -9.16 11.58
C ARG A 214 -9.72 -9.97 11.37
N ASN A 215 -9.00 -10.31 12.44
CA ASN A 215 -7.84 -11.20 12.38
C ASN A 215 -8.23 -12.58 11.83
N CYS A 216 -9.24 -13.24 12.43
CA CYS A 216 -9.71 -14.57 12.01
C CYS A 216 -10.31 -14.53 10.60
N HIS A 217 -11.11 -13.51 10.28
CA HIS A 217 -11.69 -13.32 8.96
C HIS A 217 -10.61 -13.17 7.88
N HIS A 218 -9.54 -12.43 8.18
CA HIS A 218 -8.39 -12.28 7.27
C HIS A 218 -7.67 -13.61 7.05
N LEU A 219 -7.46 -14.39 8.11
CA LEU A 219 -6.84 -15.71 8.01
C LEU A 219 -7.68 -16.64 7.13
N GLU A 220 -8.98 -16.77 7.40
CA GLU A 220 -9.92 -17.61 6.63
C GLU A 220 -10.01 -17.21 5.15
N THR A 221 -9.90 -15.91 4.84
CA THR A 221 -10.00 -15.44 3.46
C THR A 221 -8.73 -15.65 2.64
N HIS A 222 -7.56 -15.62 3.29
CA HIS A 222 -6.27 -15.51 2.57
C HIS A 222 -5.30 -16.66 2.82
N TYR A 223 -5.57 -17.54 3.79
CA TYR A 223 -4.68 -18.64 4.17
C TYR A 223 -5.47 -19.95 4.25
N SER A 224 -4.95 -20.99 3.60
CA SER A 224 -5.53 -22.35 3.63
C SER A 224 -5.13 -23.14 4.88
N ASP A 225 -3.98 -22.83 5.50
CA ASP A 225 -3.45 -23.52 6.68
C ASP A 225 -3.48 -22.60 7.92
N ILE A 226 -4.50 -22.75 8.76
CA ILE A 226 -4.78 -21.80 9.85
C ILE A 226 -4.50 -22.41 11.23
N ASN A 227 -3.53 -21.81 11.94
CA ASN A 227 -3.38 -21.92 13.39
C ASN A 227 -3.82 -20.60 14.03
N TYR A 228 -4.87 -20.63 14.85
CA TYR A 228 -5.47 -19.42 15.45
C TYR A 228 -4.66 -18.94 16.67
N CYS A 229 -4.36 -17.64 16.73
CA CYS A 229 -3.50 -17.01 17.74
C CYS A 229 -4.10 -16.93 19.17
N HIS A 230 -5.39 -17.20 19.33
CA HIS A 230 -6.12 -16.98 20.58
C HIS A 230 -7.07 -18.14 20.91
N LYS A 231 -6.60 -19.39 20.78
CA LYS A 231 -7.32 -20.55 21.33
C LYS A 231 -7.39 -20.45 22.86
#